data_AF-A0A6P1ZKR6-F1
#
_entry.id   AF-A0A6P1ZKR6-F1
#
_cell.length_a   1.000
_cell.length_b   1.000
_cell.length_c   1.000
_cell.angle_alpha   90.00
_cell.angle_beta   90.00
_cell.angle_gamma   90.00
#
_symmetry.space_group_name_H-M   'P 1'
#
loop_
_entity.id
_entity.type
_entity.pdbx_description
1 polymer ?
#
loop_
_entity_poly.entity_id
_entity_poly.type
_entity_poly.pdbx_seq_one_letter_code
_entity_poly.pdbx_strand_id
1 'polypeptide(L)'
;MKQAEAAKTERITILSTPQFKEFLQKEAKDAGISVSQLVRQRCEMKSSNEDEEILTALIAEVQESTKKAQASLEQGLAEATATLAELRGQK
;
A
#
# COMPACT_ATOMS: atom_id res chain seq x y z
N MET A 1 31.30 1.61 -7.02
CA MET A 1 31.40 0.51 -8.02
C MET A 1 30.01 -0.06 -8.22
N LYS A 2 29.37 0.17 -9.38
CA LYS A 2 28.07 -0.40 -9.73
C LYS A 2 28.25 -1.90 -9.93
N GLN A 3 27.50 -2.73 -9.18
CA GLN A 3 27.45 -4.16 -9.44
C GLN A 3 26.88 -4.37 -10.85
N ALA A 4 27.64 -5.00 -11.73
CA ALA A 4 27.10 -5.56 -12.96
C ALA A 4 26.33 -6.82 -12.55
N GLU A 5 25.00 -6.71 -12.44
CA GLU A 5 24.12 -7.87 -12.28
C GLU A 5 24.45 -8.85 -13.42
N ALA A 6 24.81 -10.09 -13.08
CA ALA A 6 25.18 -11.10 -14.07
C ALA A 6 24.07 -11.20 -15.12
N ALA A 7 24.42 -11.13 -16.41
CA ALA A 7 23.44 -11.18 -17.49
C ALA A 7 22.55 -12.42 -17.32
N LYS A 8 21.24 -12.22 -17.25
CA LYS A 8 20.26 -13.30 -17.07
C LYS A 8 20.16 -14.14 -18.35
N THR A 9 21.05 -15.12 -18.52
CA THR A 9 21.28 -15.91 -19.74
C THR A 9 20.45 -17.18 -19.87
N GLU A 10 19.88 -17.68 -18.77
CA GLU A 10 19.08 -18.90 -18.76
C GLU A 10 17.76 -18.72 -19.54
N ARG A 11 17.39 -19.75 -20.32
CA ARG A 11 16.18 -19.73 -21.17
C ARG A 11 15.08 -20.59 -20.55
N ILE A 12 13.86 -20.04 -20.54
CA ILE A 12 12.65 -20.75 -20.13
C ILE A 12 11.76 -20.94 -21.36
N THR A 13 11.31 -22.16 -21.60
CA THR A 13 10.34 -22.48 -22.65
C THR A 13 8.96 -22.67 -22.02
N ILE A 14 7.97 -21.90 -22.45
CA ILE A 14 6.60 -21.96 -21.93
C ILE A 14 5.69 -22.46 -23.05
N LEU A 15 5.04 -23.60 -22.83
CA LEU A 15 3.93 -24.04 -23.68
C LEU A 15 2.70 -23.23 -23.30
N SER A 16 2.10 -22.56 -24.28
CA SER A 16 0.94 -21.69 -24.07
C SER A 16 -0.02 -21.76 -25.25
N THR A 17 -1.20 -21.19 -25.10
CA THR A 17 -2.16 -21.04 -26.20
C THR A 17 -1.78 -19.84 -27.08
N PRO A 18 -2.19 -19.82 -28.36
CA PRO A 18 -1.95 -18.67 -29.25
C PRO A 18 -2.50 -17.35 -28.66
N GLN A 19 -3.69 -17.41 -28.07
CA GLN A 19 -4.34 -16.26 -27.43
C GLN A 19 -3.51 -15.72 -26.26
N PHE A 20 -2.92 -16.60 -25.44
CA PHE A 20 -2.08 -16.18 -24.33
C PHE A 20 -0.77 -15.53 -24.80
N LYS A 21 -0.19 -16.03 -25.90
CA LYS A 21 0.99 -15.41 -26.51
C LYS A 21 0.68 -14.00 -27.02
N GLU A 22 -0.44 -13.82 -27.71
CA GLU A 22 -0.89 -12.51 -28.19
C GLU A 22 -1.15 -11.56 -27.03
N PHE A 23 -1.80 -12.04 -25.96
CA PHE A 23 -2.01 -11.28 -24.73
C PHE A 23 -0.69 -10.76 -24.14
N LEU A 24 0.31 -11.63 -23.95
CA LEU A 24 1.61 -11.23 -23.42
C LEU A 24 2.32 -10.20 -24.31
N GLN A 25 2.21 -10.35 -25.63
CA GLN A 25 2.79 -9.40 -26.59
C GLN A 25 2.12 -8.04 -26.50
N LYS A 26 0.79 -8.00 -26.38
CA LYS A 26 0.02 -6.76 -26.23
C LYS A 26 0.38 -6.05 -24.94
N GLU A 27 0.33 -6.75 -23.81
CA GLU A 27 0.67 -6.20 -22.50
C GLU A 27 2.10 -5.64 -22.45
N ALA A 28 3.06 -6.37 -23.03
CA ALA A 28 4.45 -5.91 -23.10
C ALA A 28 4.59 -4.66 -23.98
N LYS A 29 3.87 -4.61 -25.10
CA LYS A 29 3.84 -3.44 -25.99
C LYS A 29 3.22 -2.23 -25.31
N ASP A 30 2.10 -2.40 -24.63
CA ASP A 30 1.38 -1.33 -23.92
C ASP A 30 2.25 -0.77 -22.78
N ALA A 31 3.01 -1.61 -22.09
CA ALA A 31 3.98 -1.23 -21.08
C ALA A 31 5.34 -0.76 -21.64
N GLY A 32 5.55 -0.81 -22.96
CA GLY A 32 6.80 -0.39 -23.62
C GLY A 32 8.04 -1.23 -23.28
N ILE A 33 7.84 -2.47 -22.80
CA ILE A 33 8.91 -3.38 -22.35
C ILE A 33 8.89 -4.69 -23.14
N SER A 34 9.94 -5.51 -22.97
CA SER A 34 9.96 -6.85 -23.56
C SER A 34 9.07 -7.83 -22.79
N VAL A 35 8.58 -8.88 -23.46
CA VAL A 35 7.78 -9.94 -22.82
C VAL A 35 8.55 -10.63 -21.69
N SER A 36 9.86 -10.85 -21.85
CA SER A 36 10.70 -11.44 -20.80
C SER A 36 10.85 -10.51 -19.59
N GLN A 37 10.92 -9.20 -19.80
CA GLN A 37 10.93 -8.21 -18.73
C GLN A 37 9.59 -8.12 -18.01
N LEU A 38 8.47 -8.17 -18.75
CA LEU A 38 7.12 -8.22 -18.19
C LEU A 38 6.93 -9.45 -17.28
N VAL A 39 7.36 -10.62 -17.76
CA VAL A 39 7.30 -11.87 -16.98
C VAL A 39 8.18 -11.78 -15.74
N ARG A 40 9.40 -11.26 -15.86
CA ARG A 40 10.30 -11.06 -14.70
C ARG A 40 9.70 -10.10 -13.69
N GLN A 41 9.17 -8.96 -14.12
CA GLN A 41 8.50 -8.03 -13.20
C GLN A 41 7.38 -8.73 -12.45
N ARG A 42 6.50 -9.46 -13.14
CA ARG A 42 5.39 -10.16 -12.47
C ARG A 42 5.80 -11.32 -11.55
N CYS A 43 6.93 -11.99 -11.82
CA CYS A 43 7.38 -13.14 -11.03
C CYS A 43 8.41 -12.79 -9.94
N GLU A 44 9.26 -11.79 -10.19
CA GLU A 44 10.33 -11.33 -9.28
C GLU A 44 9.85 -10.18 -8.38
N MET A 45 8.95 -9.31 -8.87
CA MET A 45 8.14 -8.50 -7.97
C MET A 45 7.14 -9.47 -7.33
N LYS A 46 7.59 -10.12 -6.25
CA LYS A 46 6.71 -10.52 -5.17
C LYS A 46 5.75 -9.35 -5.02
N SER A 47 4.45 -9.59 -5.04
CA SER A 47 3.43 -8.59 -4.83
C SER A 47 3.61 -7.95 -3.44
N SER A 48 4.64 -7.14 -3.23
CA SER A 48 4.56 -5.90 -2.48
C SER A 48 3.58 -5.08 -3.30
N ASN A 49 2.30 -5.39 -3.07
CA ASN A 49 1.19 -4.62 -3.54
C ASN A 49 1.40 -3.29 -2.82
N GLU A 50 2.15 -2.38 -3.43
CA GLU A 50 2.51 -1.08 -2.87
C GLU A 50 1.25 -0.38 -2.36
N ASP A 51 0.13 -0.60 -3.06
CA ASP A 51 -1.21 -0.22 -2.67
C ASP A 51 -1.67 -0.83 -1.33
N GLU A 52 -1.36 -2.09 -1.01
CA GLU A 52 -1.65 -2.73 0.29
C GLU A 52 -0.77 -2.18 1.40
N GLU A 53 0.50 -1.87 1.11
CA GLU A 53 1.40 -1.24 2.08
C GLU A 53 0.92 0.18 2.41
N ILE A 54 0.57 0.97 1.38
CA ILE A 54 -0.02 2.30 1.52
C ILE A 54 -1.36 2.22 2.25
N LEU A 55 -2.23 1.26 1.90
CA LEU A 55 -3.52 1.06 2.55
C LEU A 55 -3.35 0.70 4.02
N THR A 56 -2.40 -0.17 4.35
CA THR A 56 -2.08 -0.54 5.73
C THR A 56 -1.60 0.67 6.54
N ALA A 57 -0.74 1.51 5.95
CA ALA A 57 -0.26 2.73 6.57
C ALA A 57 -1.41 3.74 6.83
N LEU A 58 -2.31 3.91 5.85
CA LEU A 58 -3.51 4.75 5.99
C LEU A 58 -4.43 4.27 7.10
N ILE A 59 -4.68 2.96 7.20
CA ILE A 59 -5.50 2.38 8.26
C ILE A 59 -4.90 2.67 9.64
N ALA A 60 -3.57 2.52 9.79
CA ALA A 60 -2.89 2.81 11.04
C ALA A 60 -3.03 4.30 11.44
N GLU A 61 -2.81 5.22 10.49
CA GLU A 61 -2.93 6.66 10.73
C GLU A 61 -4.36 7.07 11.12
N VAL A 62 -5.38 6.51 10.45
CA VAL A 62 -6.79 6.77 10.77
C VAL A 62 -7.14 6.27 12.17
N GLN A 63 -6.67 5.09 12.56
CA GLN A 63 -6.90 4.55 13.90
C GLN A 63 -6.24 5.41 14.98
N GLU A 64 -4.99 5.84 14.76
CA GLU A 64 -4.28 6.71 15.69
C GLU A 64 -4.98 8.06 15.84
N SER A 65 -5.32 8.69 14.71
CA SER A 65 -6.04 9.97 14.65
C SER A 65 -7.38 9.91 15.38
N THR A 66 -8.13 8.83 15.17
CA THR A 66 -9.44 8.62 15.82
C THR A 66 -9.30 8.45 17.32
N LYS A 67 -8.28 7.70 17.79
CA LYS A 67 -8.00 7.56 19.22
C LYS A 67 -7.64 8.90 19.87
N LYS A 68 -6.80 9.71 19.22
CA LYS A 68 -6.43 11.05 19.71
C LYS A 68 -7.65 11.97 19.78
N ALA A 69 -8.49 11.96 18.75
CA ALA A 69 -9.72 12.76 18.71
C ALA A 69 -10.68 12.34 19.83
N GLN A 70 -10.89 11.04 20.03
CA GLN A 70 -11.72 10.52 21.12
C GLN A 70 -11.20 10.99 22.49
N ALA A 71 -9.90 10.82 22.76
CA ALA A 71 -9.30 11.23 24.03
C ALA A 71 -9.46 12.74 24.28
N SER A 72 -9.29 13.56 23.23
CA SER A 72 -9.45 15.02 23.33
C SER A 72 -10.88 15.43 23.62
N LEU A 73 -11.87 14.74 23.03
CA LEU A 73 -13.29 14.98 23.30
C LEU A 73 -13.67 14.57 24.73
N GLU A 74 -13.21 13.40 25.19
CA GLU A 74 -13.44 12.93 26.55
C GLU A 74 -12.86 13.90 27.59
N GLN A 75 -11.63 14.38 27.37
CA GLN A 75 -11.01 15.38 28.22
C GLN A 75 -11.82 16.70 28.23
N GLY A 76 -12.17 17.24 27.07
CA GLY A 76 -12.94 18.48 26.98
C GLY A 76 -14.31 18.38 27.65
N LEU A 77 -14.96 17.21 27.57
CA LEU A 77 -16.25 16.97 28.20
C LEU A 77 -16.11 16.87 29.73
N ALA A 78 -15.04 16.25 30.22
CA ALA A 78 -14.71 16.20 31.64
C ALA A 78 -14.44 17.60 32.20
N GLU A 79 -13.62 18.41 31.51
CA GLU A 79 -13.32 19.78 31.89
C GLU A 79 -14.58 20.66 31.91
N ALA A 80 -15.40 20.62 30.86
CA ALA A 80 -16.65 21.36 30.80
C ALA A 80 -17.61 20.97 31.93
N THR A 81 -17.67 19.68 32.26
CA THR A 81 -18.51 19.19 33.37
C THR A 81 -17.99 19.68 34.72
N ALA A 82 -16.67 19.67 34.93
CA ALA A 82 -16.05 20.20 36.13
C ALA A 82 -16.33 21.71 36.30
N THR A 83 -16.15 22.50 35.24
CA THR A 83 -16.47 23.94 35.26
C THR A 83 -17.96 24.19 35.55
N LEU A 84 -18.87 23.42 34.96
CA LEU A 84 -20.29 23.53 35.26
C LEU A 84 -20.63 23.15 36.71
N ALA A 85 -19.93 22.19 37.31
CA ALA A 85 -20.11 21.82 38.71
C ALA A 85 -19.64 22.93 39.66
N GLU A 86 -18.48 23.54 39.39
CA GLU A 86 -17.96 24.69 40.15
C GLU A 86 -18.91 25.88 40.10
N LEU A 87 -19.41 26.23 38.92
CA LEU A 87 -20.38 27.33 38.74
C LEU A 87 -21.71 27.09 39.48
N ARG A 88 -22.11 25.82 39.65
CA ARG A 88 -23.34 25.45 40.38
C ARG A 88 -23.15 25.43 41.90
N GLY A 89 -21.93 25.14 42.39
CA GLY A 89 -21.61 25.12 43.82
C GLY A 89 -21.30 26.49 44.44
N GLN A 90 -21.15 27.54 43.61
CA GLN A 90 -20.95 28.93 44.05
C GLN A 90 -22.26 29.71 44.28
N LYS A 91 -23.42 29.05 44.30
CA LYS A 91 -24.70 29.61 44.75
C LYS A 91 -25.04 29.09 46.14
#